data_AF-A0A9D1GZC0-F1
#
_entry.id   AF-A0A9D1GZC0-F1
#
_cell.length_a   1.000
_cell.length_b   1.000
_cell.length_c   1.000
_cell.angle_alpha   90.00
_cell.angle_beta   90.00
_cell.angle_gamma   90.00
#
_symmetry.space_group_name_H-M   'P 1'
#
loop_
_entity.id
_entity.type
_entity.pdbx_description
1 polymer ?
#
loop_
_entity_poly.entity_id
_entity_poly.type
_entity_poly.pdbx_seq_one_letter_code
_entity_poly.pdbx_strand_id
1 'polypeptide(L)'
;MAEPDVRQQVLVLQLSGSGLDSAVVGWSRYDGTGRSRPTMGDSDEPPYETGVAALQDGWRLLQAAQLLPPLPGHEHDVSYLPNEFWFTRLVRV
;
A
#
# COMPACT_ATOMS: atom_id res chain seq x y z
N MET A 1 -16.91 -25.13 -11.17
CA MET A 1 -16.08 -23.93 -11.38
C MET A 1 -14.68 -24.30 -10.91
N ALA A 2 -13.70 -24.32 -11.81
CA ALA A 2 -12.33 -24.70 -11.45
C ALA A 2 -11.77 -23.67 -10.45
N GLU A 3 -10.99 -24.14 -9.47
CA GLU A 3 -10.25 -23.22 -8.60
C GLU A 3 -9.29 -22.39 -9.46
N PRO A 4 -9.22 -21.06 -9.24
CA PRO A 4 -8.30 -20.24 -10.00
C PRO A 4 -6.85 -20.64 -9.68
N ASP A 5 -6.05 -20.94 -10.71
CA ASP A 5 -4.59 -21.24 -10.63
C ASP A 5 -3.75 -20.03 -10.15
N VAL A 6 -4.42 -18.93 -9.80
CA VAL A 6 -3.81 -17.69 -9.35
C VAL A 6 -4.53 -17.13 -8.13
N ARG A 7 -3.77 -16.54 -7.22
CA ARG A 7 -4.29 -15.72 -6.11
C ARG A 7 -3.82 -14.28 -6.25
N GLN A 8 -4.58 -13.38 -5.63
CA GLN A 8 -4.24 -11.97 -5.56
C GLN A 8 -3.50 -11.65 -4.26
N GLN A 9 -2.40 -10.91 -4.40
CA GLN A 9 -1.74 -10.22 -3.31
C GLN A 9 -2.10 -8.74 -3.35
N VAL A 10 -2.29 -8.14 -2.18
CA VAL A 10 -2.56 -6.71 -2.01
C VAL A 10 -1.49 -6.11 -1.13
N LEU A 11 -0.97 -4.97 -1.55
CA LEU A 11 -0.02 -4.16 -0.79
C LEU A 11 -0.59 -2.76 -0.68
N VAL A 12 -0.68 -2.27 0.55
CA VAL A 12 -1.05 -0.89 0.87
C VAL A 12 0.21 -0.21 1.39
N LEU A 13 0.59 0.91 0.78
CA LEU A 13 1.71 1.74 1.21
C LEU A 13 1.20 3.14 1.55
N GLN A 14 1.55 3.62 2.73
CA GLN A 14 1.43 5.02 3.11
C GLN A 14 2.80 5.67 2.93
N LEU A 15 2.85 6.70 2.09
CA LEU A 15 4.09 7.39 1.72
C LEU A 15 4.23 8.74 2.45
N SER A 16 5.47 9.18 2.66
CA SER A 16 5.76 10.48 3.29
C SER A 16 5.33 11.68 2.45
N GLY A 17 5.11 11.47 1.15
CA GLY A 17 4.68 12.48 0.19
C GLY A 17 3.77 11.87 -0.89
N SER A 18 3.25 12.72 -1.77
CA SER A 18 2.31 12.30 -2.82
C SER A 18 2.96 11.64 -4.03
N GLY A 19 4.30 11.58 -4.08
CA GLY A 19 5.05 10.92 -5.15
C GLY A 19 5.31 9.44 -4.84
N LEU A 20 5.29 8.58 -5.86
CA LEU A 20 5.59 7.14 -5.71
C LEU A 20 7.05 6.86 -5.28
N ASP A 21 7.93 7.82 -5.49
CA ASP A 21 9.33 7.84 -5.08
C ASP A 21 9.53 8.32 -3.63
N SER A 22 8.46 8.75 -2.95
CA SER A 22 8.50 9.11 -1.53
C SER A 22 8.69 7.88 -0.65
N ALA A 23 9.29 8.08 0.52
CA ALA A 23 9.59 7.02 1.46
C ALA A 23 8.31 6.39 2.03
N VAL A 24 8.31 5.07 2.20
CA VAL A 24 7.25 4.35 2.90
C VAL A 24 7.34 4.63 4.40
N VAL A 25 6.22 5.08 4.98
CA VAL A 25 6.09 5.38 6.43
C VAL A 25 5.04 4.51 7.12
N GLY A 26 4.27 3.74 6.36
CA GLY A 26 3.32 2.75 6.85
C GLY A 26 2.98 1.77 5.74
N TRP A 27 2.63 0.53 6.11
CA TRP A 27 2.29 -0.48 5.13
C TRP A 27 1.42 -1.60 5.71
N SER A 28 0.70 -2.27 4.82
CA SER A 28 -0.01 -3.52 5.08
C SER A 28 0.13 -4.44 3.86
N ARG A 29 0.41 -5.73 4.07
CA ARG A 29 0.54 -6.72 2.99
C ARG A 29 -0.36 -7.91 3.23
N TYR A 30 -1.17 -8.25 2.23
CA TYR A 30 -2.02 -9.44 2.21
C TYR A 30 -1.56 -10.38 1.11
N ASP A 31 -1.18 -11.61 1.46
CA ASP A 31 -0.60 -12.58 0.54
C ASP A 31 -1.63 -13.48 -0.18
N GLY A 32 -2.91 -13.35 0.18
CA GLY A 32 -4.03 -14.10 -0.40
C GLY A 32 -4.14 -15.56 0.06
N THR A 33 -3.35 -16.01 1.03
CA THR A 33 -3.32 -17.42 1.49
C THR A 33 -4.27 -17.71 2.66
N GLY A 34 -4.71 -16.68 3.38
CA GLY A 34 -5.48 -16.82 4.63
C GLY A 34 -4.68 -17.35 5.82
N ARG A 35 -3.36 -17.55 5.68
CA ARG A 35 -2.48 -18.08 6.74
C ARG A 35 -1.89 -16.99 7.63
N SER A 36 -1.82 -15.76 7.13
CA SER A 36 -1.36 -14.59 7.87
C SER A 36 -2.53 -13.67 8.21
N ARG A 37 -2.43 -13.00 9.36
CA ARG A 37 -3.34 -11.93 9.79
C ARG A 37 -2.49 -10.71 10.13
N PRO A 38 -2.01 -9.98 9.11
CA PRO A 38 -1.12 -8.87 9.33
C PRO A 38 -1.81 -7.82 10.19
N THR A 39 -1.13 -7.37 11.24
CA THR A 39 -1.54 -6.27 12.10
C THR A 39 -0.54 -5.13 11.97
N MET A 40 -1.00 -3.90 12.24
CA MET A 40 -0.13 -2.73 12.29
C MET A 40 0.98 -2.97 13.32
N GLY A 41 2.24 -2.82 12.90
CA GLY A 41 3.42 -3.03 13.77
C GLY A 41 3.98 -4.46 13.79
N ASP A 42 3.54 -5.35 12.89
CA ASP A 42 4.14 -6.70 12.77
C ASP A 42 5.62 -6.68 12.33
N SER A 43 6.10 -5.56 11.78
CA SER A 43 7.52 -5.32 11.46
C SER A 43 7.78 -3.82 11.31
N ASP A 44 8.97 -3.39 11.73
CA ASP A 44 9.46 -2.01 11.56
C ASP A 44 10.02 -1.77 10.15
N GLU A 45 10.34 -2.83 9.42
CA GLU A 45 10.89 -2.74 8.06
C GLU A 45 9.76 -2.89 7.02
N PRO A 46 9.61 -1.92 6.10
CA PRO A 46 8.66 -2.04 5.00
C PRO A 46 9.17 -3.02 3.93
N PRO A 47 8.28 -3.68 3.17
CA PRO A 47 8.68 -4.60 2.10
C PRO A 47 9.39 -3.90 0.94
N TYR A 48 9.22 -2.57 0.81
CA TYR A 48 9.90 -1.72 -0.17
C TYR A 48 10.13 -0.34 0.44
N GLU A 49 11.19 0.34 0.02
CA GLU A 49 11.49 1.71 0.47
C GLU A 49 10.56 2.76 -0.16
N THR A 50 10.07 2.49 -1.38
CA THR A 50 9.21 3.40 -2.16
C THR A 50 8.15 2.62 -2.95
N GLY A 51 7.11 3.32 -3.40
CA GLY A 51 6.14 2.77 -4.35
C GLY A 51 6.77 2.43 -5.72
N VAL A 52 7.79 3.16 -6.15
CA VAL A 52 8.56 2.86 -7.37
C VAL A 52 9.24 1.49 -7.27
N ALA A 53 9.85 1.17 -6.13
CA ALA A 53 10.48 -0.14 -5.92
C ALA A 53 9.44 -1.29 -5.99
N ALA A 54 8.22 -1.08 -5.48
CA ALA A 54 7.14 -2.05 -5.64
C ALA A 54 6.76 -2.24 -7.12
N LEU A 55 6.65 -1.16 -7.90
CA LEU A 55 6.37 -1.24 -9.34
C LEU A 55 7.46 -2.00 -10.10
N GLN A 56 8.73 -1.79 -9.75
CA GLN A 56 9.86 -2.52 -10.34
C GLN A 56 9.79 -4.03 -10.06
N ASP A 57 9.23 -4.44 -8.91
CA ASP A 57 8.99 -5.85 -8.55
C ASP A 57 7.66 -6.42 -9.11
N GLY A 58 7.06 -5.72 -10.08
CA GLY A 58 5.89 -6.20 -10.82
C GLY A 58 4.55 -6.00 -10.11
N TRP A 59 4.51 -5.20 -9.04
CA TRP A 59 3.24 -4.72 -8.49
C TRP A 59 2.59 -3.74 -9.46
N ARG A 60 1.26 -3.74 -9.49
CA ARG A 60 0.47 -2.83 -10.33
C ARG A 60 -0.30 -1.87 -9.44
N LEU A 61 -0.17 -0.57 -9.71
CA LEU A 61 -0.96 0.44 -9.00
C LEU A 61 -2.45 0.27 -9.32
N LEU A 62 -3.26 0.20 -8.27
CA LEU A 62 -4.72 0.08 -8.33
C LEU A 62 -5.39 1.42 -7.98
N GLN A 63 -4.91 2.11 -6.94
CA GLN A 63 -5.46 3.38 -6.47
C GLN A 63 -4.37 4.21 -5.80
N ALA A 64 -4.44 5.54 -5.95
CA ALA A 64 -3.73 6.51 -5.11
C ALA A 64 -4.77 7.40 -4.40
N ALA A 65 -4.48 7.80 -3.17
CA ALA A 65 -5.31 8.74 -2.43
C ALA A 65 -5.46 10.06 -3.21
N GLN A 66 -6.66 10.62 -3.18
CA GLN A 66 -6.91 11.92 -3.79
C GLN A 66 -6.25 13.01 -2.94
N LEU A 67 -5.52 13.91 -3.60
CA LEU A 67 -4.96 15.10 -2.97
C LEU A 67 -6.06 16.14 -2.81
N LEU A 68 -6.81 16.05 -1.71
CA LEU A 68 -7.83 17.03 -1.36
C LEU A 68 -7.21 18.16 -0.54
N PRO A 69 -7.58 19.43 -0.80
CA PRO A 69 -7.12 20.53 0.03
C PRO A 69 -7.66 20.38 1.47
N PRO A 70 -6.88 20.77 2.49
CA PRO A 70 -7.40 20.89 3.85
C PRO A 70 -8.61 21.83 3.90
N LEU A 71 -9.54 21.56 4.81
CA LEU A 71 -10.63 22.49 5.07
C LEU A 71 -10.04 23.80 5.64
N PRO A 72 -10.52 24.99 5.22
CA PRO A 72 -10.03 26.25 5.77
C PRO A 72 -10.14 26.29 7.30
N GLY A 73 -9.07 26.69 7.98
CA GLY A 73 -8.95 26.70 9.44
C GLY A 73 -8.48 25.38 10.06
N HIS A 74 -8.29 24.33 9.26
CA HIS A 74 -7.83 22.99 9.67
C HIS A 74 -6.51 22.59 8.97
N GLU A 75 -5.73 23.57 8.50
CA GLU A 75 -4.51 23.33 7.71
C GLU A 75 -3.43 22.57 8.49
N HIS A 76 -3.46 22.65 9.83
CA HIS A 76 -2.48 22.04 10.72
C HIS A 76 -3.05 20.87 11.53
N ASP A 77 -4.28 20.44 11.25
CA ASP A 77 -4.87 19.30 11.93
C ASP A 77 -4.13 18.02 11.53
N VAL A 78 -3.89 17.16 12.51
CA VAL A 78 -3.31 15.83 12.29
C VAL A 78 -4.43 14.81 12.10
N SER A 79 -4.35 14.03 11.03
CA SER A 79 -5.28 12.94 10.73
C SER A 79 -4.51 11.72 10.22
N TYR A 80 -5.21 10.74 9.68
CA TYR A 80 -4.60 9.57 9.04
C TYR A 80 -3.60 9.97 7.96
N LEU A 81 -2.64 9.08 7.68
CA LEU A 81 -1.62 9.27 6.65
C LEU A 81 -2.30 9.51 5.28
N PRO A 82 -2.12 10.69 4.66
CA PRO A 82 -2.96 11.10 3.53
C PRO A 82 -2.53 10.48 2.20
N ASN A 83 -1.27 10.04 2.07
CA ASN A 83 -0.69 9.55 0.82
C ASN A 83 -0.75 8.03 0.76
N GLU A 84 -1.95 7.48 0.66
CA GLU A 84 -2.19 6.03 0.58
C GLU A 84 -2.19 5.53 -0.87
N PHE A 85 -1.48 4.44 -1.13
CA PHE A 85 -1.38 3.78 -2.43
C PHE A 85 -1.68 2.30 -2.31
N TRP A 86 -2.56 1.81 -3.18
CA TRP A 86 -2.96 0.41 -3.24
C TRP A 86 -2.35 -0.24 -4.47
N PHE A 87 -1.70 -1.38 -4.26
CA PHE A 87 -1.10 -2.18 -5.30
C PHE A 87 -1.64 -3.61 -5.32
N THR A 88 -1.65 -4.20 -6.51
CA THR A 88 -2.07 -5.59 -6.74
C THR A 88 -1.05 -6.37 -7.56
N ARG A 89 -0.85 -7.63 -7.18
CA ARG A 89 -0.04 -8.61 -7.92
C ARG A 89 -0.77 -9.94 -7.96
N LEU A 90 -0.82 -10.57 -9.12
CA LEU A 90 -1.31 -11.95 -9.27
C LEU A 90 -0.13 -12.91 -9.18
N VAL A 91 -0.27 -13.97 -8.40
CA VAL A 91 0.74 -15.02 -8.25
C VAL A 91 0.09 -16.38 -8.43
N ARG A 92 0.83 -17.37 -8.95
CA ARG A 92 0.33 -18.75 -9.03
C ARG A 92 0.11 -19.33 -7.63
N VAL A 93 -0.90 -20.18 -7.49
CA VAL A 93 -1.23 -20.88 -6.23
C VAL A 93 -0.21 -21.97 -5.94
#